data_AF-A0AA86PFP1-F1
#
_entry.id   AF-A0AA86PFP1-F1
#
_cell.length_a   1.000
_cell.length_b   1.000
_cell.length_c   1.000
_cell.angle_alpha   90.00
_cell.angle_beta   90.00
_cell.angle_gamma   90.00
#
_symmetry.space_group_name_H-M   'P 1'
#
loop_
_entity.id
_entity.type
_entity.pdbx_description
1 polymer ?
#
loop_
_entity_poly.entity_id
_entity_poly.type
_entity_poly.pdbx_seq_one_letter_code
_entity_poly.pdbx_strand_id
1 'polypeptide(L)'
;MMIDINIWLFKAYVQQLKIKNGRGQTALMISCENKFLDGVKILLGEAGMKDENGQTALMIAAQSNFLEAVMLLKAEPKQQDCDGFTALIYAAQENNPEIIKELLEEKNLEDSDGLTALENAIMRGTWEAVRALWKAEGGDRATKFAKDEFVADELQKAIEGL
;
A
#
# COMPACT_ATOMS: atom_id res chain seq x y z
N MET A 1 -18.21 -8.39 -32.89
CA MET A 1 -17.04 -8.31 -33.81
C MET A 1 -16.63 -6.88 -34.17
N MET A 2 -17.52 -5.94 -34.51
CA MET A 2 -17.11 -4.54 -34.80
C MET A 2 -17.06 -3.62 -33.56
N ILE A 3 -17.79 -3.96 -32.48
CA ILE A 3 -17.76 -3.22 -31.20
C ILE A 3 -16.48 -3.53 -30.42
N ASP A 4 -16.01 -4.79 -30.48
CA ASP A 4 -14.86 -5.27 -29.70
C ASP A 4 -13.53 -4.64 -30.15
N ILE A 5 -13.39 -4.33 -31.45
CA ILE A 5 -12.20 -3.69 -32.02
C ILE A 5 -12.04 -2.25 -31.51
N ASN A 6 -13.12 -1.48 -31.39
CA ASN A 6 -13.08 -0.12 -30.88
C ASN A 6 -12.78 -0.09 -29.37
N ILE A 7 -13.30 -1.06 -28.61
CA ILE A 7 -12.97 -1.20 -27.19
C ILE A 7 -11.50 -1.59 -27.02
N TRP A 8 -10.98 -2.50 -27.84
CA TRP A 8 -9.57 -2.89 -27.79
C TRP A 8 -8.64 -1.73 -28.19
N LEU A 9 -8.94 -1.02 -29.28
CA LEU A 9 -8.20 0.17 -29.71
C LEU A 9 -8.25 1.27 -28.65
N PHE A 10 -9.41 1.51 -28.04
CA PHE A 10 -9.56 2.51 -26.98
C PHE A 10 -8.76 2.13 -25.73
N LYS A 11 -8.83 0.86 -25.29
CA LYS A 11 -8.02 0.36 -24.17
C LYS A 11 -6.51 0.48 -24.47
N ALA A 12 -6.09 0.05 -25.65
CA ALA A 12 -4.70 0.14 -26.08
C ALA A 12 -4.23 1.60 -26.14
N TYR A 13 -5.06 2.51 -26.66
CA TYR A 13 -4.78 3.93 -26.76
C TYR A 13 -4.65 4.61 -25.39
N VAL A 14 -5.59 4.35 -24.47
CA VAL A 14 -5.54 4.89 -23.10
C VAL A 14 -4.29 4.38 -22.36
N GLN A 15 -3.98 3.07 -22.46
CA GLN A 15 -2.78 2.49 -21.87
C GLN A 15 -1.48 3.06 -22.46
N GLN A 16 -1.45 3.38 -23.76
CA GLN A 16 -0.24 3.89 -24.43
C GLN A 16 0.09 5.32 -24.04
N LEU A 17 -0.93 6.15 -23.84
CA LEU A 17 -0.70 7.57 -23.62
C LEU A 17 -0.18 7.89 -22.22
N LYS A 18 -0.35 6.97 -21.24
CA LYS A 18 0.18 7.11 -19.88
C LYS A 18 -0.04 8.51 -19.30
N ILE A 19 -1.22 9.07 -19.58
CA ILE A 19 -1.53 10.47 -19.33
C ILE A 19 -1.58 10.68 -17.83
N LYS A 20 -0.92 11.76 -17.39
CA LYS A 20 -0.94 12.18 -16.00
C LYS A 20 -1.78 13.45 -15.85
N ASN A 21 -2.53 13.54 -14.75
CA ASN A 21 -3.17 14.79 -14.37
C ASN A 21 -2.16 15.77 -13.76
N GLY A 22 -2.60 16.95 -13.31
CA GLY A 22 -1.74 17.97 -12.69
C GLY A 22 -1.15 17.60 -11.32
N ARG A 23 -1.41 16.39 -10.80
CA ARG A 23 -0.74 15.79 -9.63
C ARG A 23 0.21 14.67 -10.03
N GLY A 24 0.45 14.48 -11.32
CA GLY A 24 1.23 13.35 -11.84
C GLY A 24 0.50 12.00 -11.83
N GLN A 25 -0.77 11.93 -11.43
CA GLN A 25 -1.48 10.66 -11.27
C GLN A 25 -1.95 10.11 -12.63
N THR A 26 -1.79 8.81 -12.80
CA THR A 26 -2.32 8.08 -13.97
C THR A 26 -3.78 7.67 -13.76
N ALA A 27 -4.43 7.15 -14.81
CA ALA A 27 -5.81 6.67 -14.71
C ALA A 27 -5.93 5.48 -13.75
N LEU A 28 -4.93 4.61 -13.67
CA LEU A 28 -4.85 3.50 -12.73
C LEU A 28 -4.85 3.99 -11.27
N MET A 29 -4.04 5.00 -10.97
CA MET A 29 -3.96 5.61 -9.64
C MET A 29 -5.30 6.20 -9.21
N ILE A 30 -5.94 6.96 -10.10
CA ILE A 30 -7.28 7.53 -9.86
C ILE A 30 -8.31 6.40 -9.66
N SER A 31 -8.20 5.30 -10.40
CA SER A 31 -9.08 4.14 -10.22
C SER A 31 -8.90 3.47 -8.87
N CYS A 32 -7.67 3.41 -8.34
CA CYS A 32 -7.39 2.90 -7.00
C CYS A 32 -7.95 3.82 -5.92
N GLU A 33 -7.74 5.14 -6.05
CA GLU A 33 -8.27 6.18 -5.15
C GLU A 33 -9.80 6.12 -5.05
N ASN A 34 -10.49 5.86 -6.17
CA ASN A 34 -11.95 5.78 -6.24
C ASN A 34 -12.53 4.36 -6.03
N LYS A 35 -11.69 3.38 -5.66
CA LYS A 35 -12.08 1.95 -5.51
C LYS A 35 -12.78 1.34 -6.74
N PHE A 36 -12.39 1.78 -7.94
CA PHE A 36 -13.01 1.34 -9.19
C PHE A 36 -12.29 0.12 -9.78
N LEU A 37 -12.73 -1.08 -9.39
CA LEU A 37 -12.07 -2.35 -9.74
C LEU A 37 -11.94 -2.60 -11.25
N ASP A 38 -12.98 -2.30 -12.02
CA ASP A 38 -12.96 -2.54 -13.46
C ASP A 38 -11.97 -1.61 -14.17
N GLY A 39 -11.81 -0.38 -13.67
CA GLY A 39 -10.75 0.53 -14.10
C GLY A 39 -9.37 -0.06 -13.84
N VAL A 40 -9.14 -0.58 -12.63
CA VAL A 40 -7.87 -1.24 -12.27
C VAL A 40 -7.54 -2.39 -13.23
N LYS A 41 -8.48 -3.29 -13.50
CA LYS A 41 -8.29 -4.42 -14.43
C LYS A 41 -7.94 -3.97 -15.85
N ILE A 42 -8.51 -2.87 -16.31
CA ILE A 42 -8.27 -2.33 -17.65
C ILE A 42 -6.92 -1.62 -17.72
N LEU A 43 -6.44 -1.04 -16.62
CA LEU A 43 -5.33 -0.10 -16.60
C LEU A 43 -4.03 -0.69 -16.02
N LEU A 44 -3.94 -2.02 -15.85
CA LEU A 44 -2.75 -2.71 -15.32
C LEU A 44 -1.45 -2.40 -16.08
N GLY A 45 -1.51 -1.92 -17.32
CA GLY A 45 -0.33 -1.47 -18.08
C GLY A 45 0.37 -0.23 -17.53
N GLU A 46 -0.26 0.50 -16.60
CA GLU A 46 0.32 1.65 -15.90
C GLU A 46 0.97 1.27 -14.57
N ALA A 47 0.94 -0.01 -14.19
CA ALA A 47 1.47 -0.49 -12.93
C ALA A 47 2.96 -0.14 -12.76
N GLY A 48 3.34 0.30 -11.56
CA GLY A 48 4.70 0.72 -11.21
C GLY A 48 5.11 2.11 -11.71
N MET A 49 4.20 2.86 -12.34
CA MET A 49 4.37 4.29 -12.55
C MET A 49 4.21 5.04 -11.21
N LYS A 50 4.84 6.21 -11.12
CA LYS A 50 4.80 7.09 -9.95
C LYS A 50 4.12 8.42 -10.24
N ASP A 51 3.39 8.96 -9.27
CA ASP A 51 2.87 10.33 -9.32
C ASP A 51 3.94 11.37 -8.90
N GLU A 52 3.55 12.63 -8.68
CA GLU A 52 4.48 13.69 -8.26
C GLU A 52 5.03 13.49 -6.84
N ASN A 53 4.30 12.79 -5.97
CA ASN A 53 4.77 12.41 -4.63
C ASN A 53 5.57 11.11 -4.67
N GLY A 54 5.76 10.50 -5.84
CA GLY A 54 6.43 9.22 -5.97
C GLY A 54 5.56 8.02 -5.65
N GLN A 55 4.27 8.20 -5.39
CA GLN A 55 3.35 7.11 -5.04
C GLN A 55 3.02 6.26 -6.25
N THR A 56 2.97 4.94 -6.09
CA THR A 56 2.48 4.01 -7.12
C THR A 56 0.99 3.73 -6.95
N ALA A 57 0.39 3.05 -7.93
CA ALA A 57 -0.99 2.61 -7.81
C ALA A 57 -1.20 1.62 -6.66
N LEU A 58 -0.22 0.74 -6.38
CA LEU A 58 -0.28 -0.18 -5.24
C LEU A 58 -0.29 0.58 -3.89
N MET A 59 0.52 1.63 -3.74
CA MET A 59 0.52 2.48 -2.54
C MET A 59 -0.83 3.16 -2.33
N ILE A 60 -1.39 3.75 -3.40
CA ILE A 60 -2.70 4.40 -3.35
C ILE A 60 -3.81 3.38 -3.04
N ALA A 61 -3.73 2.16 -3.58
CA ALA A 61 -4.69 1.09 -3.27
C ALA A 61 -4.62 0.65 -1.80
N ALA A 62 -3.41 0.54 -1.24
CA ALA A 62 -3.21 0.25 0.18
C ALA A 62 -3.76 1.38 1.07
N GLN A 63 -3.41 2.64 0.76
CA GLN A 63 -3.91 3.82 1.45
C GLN A 63 -5.44 3.94 1.37
N SER A 64 -6.03 3.55 0.24
CA SER A 64 -7.48 3.59 0.04
C SER A 64 -8.21 2.40 0.67
N ASN A 65 -7.51 1.47 1.32
CA ASN A 65 -8.11 0.22 1.82
C ASN A 65 -8.87 -0.53 0.71
N PHE A 66 -8.22 -0.76 -0.42
CA PHE A 66 -8.80 -1.44 -1.58
C PHE A 66 -8.12 -2.79 -1.87
N LEU A 67 -8.52 -3.81 -1.12
CA LEU A 67 -7.90 -5.14 -1.12
C LEU A 67 -7.86 -5.78 -2.52
N GLU A 68 -8.94 -5.67 -3.29
CA GLU A 68 -9.03 -6.29 -4.62
C GLU A 68 -8.03 -5.68 -5.60
N ALA A 69 -7.77 -4.36 -5.51
CA ALA A 69 -6.73 -3.73 -6.31
C ALA A 69 -5.33 -4.11 -5.84
N VAL A 70 -5.10 -4.20 -4.52
CA VAL A 70 -3.84 -4.68 -3.95
C VAL A 70 -3.51 -6.07 -4.48
N MET A 71 -4.48 -7.00 -4.49
CA MET A 71 -4.28 -8.34 -5.03
C MET A 71 -3.90 -8.36 -6.52
N LEU A 72 -4.43 -7.42 -7.31
CA LEU A 72 -4.11 -7.30 -8.74
C LEU A 72 -2.76 -6.62 -8.98
N LEU A 73 -2.35 -5.73 -8.08
CA LEU A 73 -1.18 -4.87 -8.23
C LEU A 73 0.02 -5.32 -7.38
N LYS A 74 -0.09 -6.39 -6.58
CA LYS A 74 1.03 -6.88 -5.74
C LYS A 74 2.28 -7.31 -6.50
N ALA A 75 2.18 -7.49 -7.82
CA ALA A 75 3.31 -7.75 -8.70
C ALA A 75 4.09 -6.47 -9.08
N GLU A 76 3.61 -5.29 -8.67
CA GLU A 76 4.37 -4.05 -8.82
C GLU A 76 5.74 -4.16 -8.16
N PRO A 77 6.78 -3.52 -8.72
CA PRO A 77 8.07 -3.43 -8.04
C PRO A 77 7.87 -2.77 -6.67
N LYS A 78 8.53 -3.34 -5.65
CA LYS A 78 8.57 -2.79 -4.29
C LYS A 78 9.28 -1.45 -4.30
N GLN A 79 8.50 -0.39 -4.44
CA GLN A 79 8.97 0.98 -4.55
C GLN A 79 8.66 1.73 -3.26
N GLN A 80 9.33 2.86 -3.11
CA GLN A 80 9.07 3.85 -2.06
C GLN A 80 8.67 5.17 -2.70
N ASP A 81 7.77 5.90 -2.04
CA ASP A 81 7.43 7.27 -2.42
C ASP A 81 8.53 8.27 -2.00
N CYS A 82 8.26 9.57 -2.08
CA CYS A 82 9.24 10.60 -1.70
C CYS A 82 9.59 10.61 -0.22
N ASP A 83 8.71 10.11 0.64
CA ASP A 83 8.88 10.03 2.09
C ASP A 83 9.45 8.67 2.52
N GLY A 84 9.68 7.76 1.57
CA GLY A 84 10.18 6.42 1.84
C GLY A 84 9.06 5.42 2.12
N PHE A 85 7.79 5.81 2.04
CA PHE A 85 6.68 4.94 2.36
C PHE A 85 6.46 3.91 1.27
N THR A 86 6.24 2.68 1.71
CA THR A 86 5.87 1.53 0.89
C THR A 86 4.36 1.31 0.95
N ALA A 87 3.84 0.43 0.10
CA ALA A 87 2.42 0.07 0.17
C ALA A 87 2.08 -0.61 1.51
N LEU A 88 2.99 -1.40 2.06
CA LEU A 88 2.82 -1.98 3.39
C LEU A 88 2.77 -0.93 4.51
N ILE A 89 3.61 0.11 4.45
CA ILE A 89 3.57 1.21 5.44
C ILE A 89 2.21 1.90 5.38
N TYR A 90 1.69 2.23 4.19
CA TYR A 90 0.33 2.78 4.06
C TYR A 90 -0.74 1.83 4.63
N ALA A 91 -0.69 0.53 4.32
CA ALA A 91 -1.64 -0.44 4.87
C ALA A 91 -1.60 -0.54 6.40
N ALA A 92 -0.40 -0.41 6.98
CA ALA A 92 -0.18 -0.37 8.40
C ALA A 92 -0.81 0.88 9.03
N GLN A 93 -0.59 2.05 8.42
CA GLN A 93 -1.17 3.31 8.88
C GLN A 93 -2.70 3.34 8.80
N GLU A 94 -3.29 2.62 7.84
CA GLU A 94 -4.74 2.50 7.64
C GLU A 94 -5.38 1.35 8.44
N ASN A 95 -4.59 0.66 9.27
CA ASN A 95 -5.02 -0.39 10.19
C ASN A 95 -5.73 -1.60 9.52
N ASN A 96 -5.28 -2.01 8.33
CA ASN A 96 -5.93 -3.07 7.57
C ASN A 96 -5.11 -4.37 7.52
N PRO A 97 -5.41 -5.35 8.41
CA PRO A 97 -4.64 -6.58 8.52
C PRO A 97 -4.78 -7.50 7.30
N GLU A 98 -5.82 -7.37 6.47
CA GLU A 98 -5.99 -8.19 5.26
C GLU A 98 -5.01 -7.76 4.17
N ILE A 99 -4.89 -6.45 3.96
CA ILE A 99 -3.92 -5.88 3.00
C ILE A 99 -2.50 -6.13 3.48
N ILE A 100 -2.24 -5.97 4.78
CA ILE A 100 -0.92 -6.25 5.39
C ILE A 100 -0.44 -7.66 5.05
N LYS A 101 -1.33 -8.67 5.17
CA LYS A 101 -0.99 -10.08 4.87
C LYS A 101 -0.53 -10.27 3.42
N GLU A 102 -1.14 -9.55 2.47
CA GLU A 102 -0.78 -9.62 1.06
C GLU A 102 0.55 -8.89 0.75
N LEU A 103 0.96 -7.93 1.59
CA LEU A 103 2.12 -7.06 1.37
C LEU A 103 3.32 -7.35 2.29
N LEU A 104 3.31 -8.48 3.01
CA LEU A 104 4.38 -8.86 3.95
C LEU A 104 5.78 -8.97 3.32
N GLU A 105 5.89 -9.03 2.00
CA GLU A 105 7.19 -9.07 1.36
C GLU A 105 7.95 -7.72 1.41
N GLU A 106 7.30 -6.64 1.84
CA GLU A 106 7.86 -5.29 2.05
C GLU A 106 8.23 -5.03 3.52
N LYS A 107 8.05 -6.01 4.41
CA LYS A 107 8.15 -5.84 5.87
C LYS A 107 9.47 -5.26 6.40
N ASN A 108 10.57 -5.53 5.71
CA ASN A 108 11.90 -5.06 6.11
C ASN A 108 12.29 -3.71 5.49
N LEU A 109 11.41 -3.10 4.69
CA LEU A 109 11.67 -1.80 4.09
C LEU A 109 11.39 -0.71 5.15
N GLU A 110 12.32 0.22 5.25
CA GLU A 110 12.30 1.33 6.19
C GLU A 110 11.98 2.62 5.42
N ASP A 111 11.15 3.49 5.99
CA ASP A 111 10.91 4.83 5.46
C ASP A 111 12.14 5.75 5.60
N SER A 112 11.99 7.02 5.21
CA SER A 112 13.09 7.99 5.30
C SER A 112 13.53 8.30 6.74
N ASP A 113 12.67 8.04 7.73
CA ASP A 113 12.97 8.16 9.15
C ASP A 113 13.62 6.89 9.73
N GLY A 114 13.79 5.85 8.91
CA GLY A 114 14.36 4.56 9.31
C GLY A 114 13.35 3.65 10.02
N LEU A 115 12.05 3.93 9.87
CA LEU A 115 10.97 3.19 10.52
C LEU A 115 10.38 2.15 9.57
N THR A 116 10.19 0.95 10.09
CA THR A 116 9.47 -0.14 9.43
C THR A 116 7.95 0.09 9.46
N ALA A 117 7.20 -0.73 8.72
CA ALA A 117 5.73 -0.71 8.76
C ALA A 117 5.18 -0.97 10.17
N LEU A 118 5.81 -1.87 10.94
CA LEU A 118 5.42 -2.16 12.31
C LEU A 118 5.63 -0.96 13.23
N GLU A 119 6.78 -0.28 13.11
CA GLU A 119 7.09 0.89 13.94
C GLU A 119 6.16 2.07 13.61
N ASN A 120 5.85 2.28 12.33
CA ASN A 120 4.82 3.22 11.89
C ASN A 120 3.43 2.89 12.48
N ALA A 121 3.07 1.60 12.50
CA ALA A 121 1.79 1.15 13.06
C ALA A 121 1.67 1.45 14.56
N ILE A 122 2.76 1.24 15.31
CA ILE A 122 2.86 1.52 16.75
C ILE A 122 2.74 3.03 17.00
N MET A 123 3.49 3.84 16.24
CA MET A 123 3.46 5.31 16.39
C MET A 123 2.07 5.89 16.10
N ARG A 124 1.31 5.29 15.19
CA ARG A 124 -0.08 5.68 14.91
C ARG A 124 -1.12 5.07 15.86
N GLY A 125 -0.76 4.08 16.68
CA GLY A 125 -1.70 3.36 17.55
C GLY A 125 -2.67 2.43 16.79
N THR A 126 -2.24 1.88 15.66
CA THR A 126 -3.03 0.97 14.82
C THR A 126 -2.84 -0.49 15.26
N TRP A 127 -3.52 -0.87 16.33
CA TRP A 127 -3.21 -2.10 17.07
C TRP A 127 -3.55 -3.39 16.31
N GLU A 128 -4.52 -3.38 15.41
CA GLU A 128 -4.83 -4.52 14.54
C GLU A 128 -3.73 -4.75 13.49
N ALA A 129 -3.20 -3.68 12.92
CA ALA A 129 -2.02 -3.74 12.07
C ALA A 129 -0.78 -4.21 12.84
N VAL A 130 -0.55 -3.69 14.05
CA VAL A 130 0.52 -4.14 14.94
C VAL A 130 0.42 -5.64 15.20
N ARG A 131 -0.77 -6.16 15.54
CA ARG A 131 -1.00 -7.61 15.74
C ARG A 131 -0.64 -8.43 14.50
N ALA A 132 -1.06 -7.98 13.32
CA ALA A 132 -0.82 -8.68 12.07
C ALA A 132 0.67 -8.70 11.70
N LEU A 133 1.35 -7.56 11.81
CA LEU A 133 2.77 -7.40 11.52
C LEU A 133 3.65 -8.11 12.55
N TRP A 134 3.31 -8.04 13.84
CA TRP A 134 4.05 -8.70 14.92
C TRP A 134 4.14 -10.21 14.72
N LYS A 135 3.03 -10.84 14.32
CA LYS A 135 2.98 -12.28 13.99
C LYS A 135 3.86 -12.65 12.79
N ALA A 136 4.10 -11.71 11.87
CA ALA A 136 4.83 -11.94 10.63
C ALA A 136 6.32 -11.57 10.70
N GLU A 137 6.71 -10.62 11.55
CA GLU A 137 8.08 -10.11 11.66
C GLU A 137 8.87 -10.69 12.85
N GLY A 138 8.21 -11.03 13.96
CA GLY A 138 8.90 -11.34 15.22
C GLY A 138 9.50 -10.06 15.80
N GLY A 139 8.73 -9.40 16.68
CA GLY A 139 8.87 -7.99 17.08
C GLY A 139 10.15 -7.56 17.82
N ASP A 140 11.29 -8.21 17.61
CA ASP A 140 12.55 -7.93 18.31
C ASP A 140 13.04 -6.48 18.10
N ARG A 141 12.80 -5.89 16.92
CA ARG A 141 13.25 -4.54 16.57
C ARG A 141 12.35 -3.42 17.12
N ALA A 142 11.03 -3.66 17.12
CA ALA A 142 9.99 -2.68 17.49
C ALA A 142 9.95 -2.35 19.00
N THR A 143 10.53 -3.19 19.85
CA THR A 143 10.58 -2.99 21.31
C THR A 143 11.28 -1.70 21.74
N LYS A 144 12.10 -1.10 20.88
CA LYS A 144 12.81 0.17 21.19
C LYS A 144 11.91 1.41 21.15
N PHE A 145 10.75 1.33 20.50
CA PHE A 145 9.80 2.45 20.36
C PHE A 145 8.73 2.46 21.45
N ALA A 146 8.54 1.35 22.15
CA ALA A 146 7.68 1.24 23.34
C ALA A 146 8.34 1.83 24.60
N LYS A 147 9.01 2.98 24.49
CA LYS A 147 9.60 3.68 25.65
C LYS A 147 8.59 4.51 26.43
N ASP A 148 7.52 4.94 25.76
CA ASP A 148 6.39 5.55 26.43
C ASP A 148 5.58 4.47 27.14
N GLU A 149 5.41 4.61 28.45
CA GLU A 149 4.73 3.64 29.32
C GLU A 149 3.31 3.30 28.82
N PHE A 150 2.63 4.28 28.22
CA PHE A 150 1.32 4.09 27.59
C PHE A 150 1.37 3.21 26.33
N VAL A 151 2.36 3.43 25.46
CA VAL A 151 2.53 2.65 24.23
C VAL A 151 2.97 1.23 24.57
N ALA A 152 3.76 1.05 25.64
CA ALA A 152 4.18 -0.25 26.12
C ALA A 152 2.99 -1.10 26.63
N ASP A 153 2.05 -0.50 27.38
CA ASP A 153 0.88 -1.21 27.90
C ASP A 153 -0.07 -1.66 26.77
N GLU A 154 -0.36 -0.77 25.81
CA GLU A 154 -1.21 -1.12 24.66
C GLU A 154 -0.53 -2.10 23.71
N LEU A 155 0.78 -1.97 23.48
CA LEU A 155 1.56 -2.97 22.74
C LEU A 155 1.50 -4.33 23.44
N GLN A 156 1.65 -4.36 24.77
CA GLN A 156 1.58 -5.59 25.55
C GLN A 156 0.20 -6.25 25.43
N LYS A 157 -0.90 -5.49 25.56
CA LYS A 157 -2.27 -6.01 25.31
C LYS A 157 -2.48 -6.48 23.87
N ALA A 158 -1.84 -5.81 22.90
CA ALA A 158 -1.94 -6.17 21.49
C ALA A 158 -1.26 -7.52 21.22
N ILE A 159 -0.08 -7.76 21.80
CA ILE A 159 0.68 -9.01 21.62
C ILE A 159 0.25 -10.12 22.56
N GLU A 160 -0.45 -9.82 23.66
CA GLU A 160 -1.01 -10.80 24.58
C GLU A 160 -1.98 -11.74 23.83
N GLY A 161 -1.59 -13.02 23.75
CA GLY A 161 -2.38 -14.08 23.12
C GLY A 161 -2.09 -14.35 21.64
N LEU A 162 -1.07 -13.71 21.04
CA LEU A 162 -0.48 -14.12 19.76
C LEU A 162 0.38 -15.39 19.90
#